data_AF-A0A414RQ16-F1
#
_entry.id   AF-A0A414RQ16-F1
#
_cell.length_a   1.000
_cell.length_b   1.000
_cell.length_c   1.000
_cell.angle_alpha   90.00
_cell.angle_beta   90.00
_cell.angle_gamma   90.00
#
_symmetry.space_group_name_H-M   'P 1'
#
loop_
_entity.id
_entity.type
_entity.pdbx_description
1 polymer ?
#
loop_
_entity_poly.entity_id
_entity_poly.type
_entity_poly.pdbx_seq_one_letter_code
_entity_poly.pdbx_strand_id
1 'polypeptide(L)' 'MWNTEWGSWPGGRYAARWYNGHSYGLWGGNHAVVLKGYDDEQGIVYLSDSINGNVTRNAQVFFGTWQQMDSQAVVIE' A
#
# COMPACT_ATOMS: atom_id res chain seq x y z
N MET A 1 -2.39 4.33 -8.71
CA MET A 1 -2.02 3.39 -7.66
C MET A 1 -2.78 3.69 -6.38
N TRP A 2 -2.92 2.70 -5.52
CA TRP A 2 -4.09 2.50 -4.63
C TRP A 2 -3.75 2.61 -3.15
N ASN A 3 -2.47 2.62 -2.82
CA ASN A 3 -1.92 3.15 -1.57
C ASN A 3 -1.76 4.69 -1.64
N THR A 4 -2.51 5.32 -2.56
CA THR A 4 -2.70 6.76 -2.59
C THR A 4 -4.16 7.13 -2.79
N GLU A 5 -4.58 8.26 -2.22
CA GLU A 5 -5.89 8.84 -2.44
C GLU A 5 -6.14 8.98 -3.96
N TRP A 6 -7.31 8.55 -4.43
CA TRP A 6 -7.78 8.70 -5.82
C TRP A 6 -7.03 7.92 -6.89
N GLY A 7 -6.25 6.89 -6.54
CA GLY A 7 -5.70 6.01 -7.57
C GLY A 7 -4.51 6.60 -8.33
N SER A 8 -3.79 7.60 -7.79
CA SER A 8 -2.63 8.27 -8.43
C SER A 8 -1.27 7.64 -8.07
N TRP A 9 -0.15 8.22 -8.49
CA TRP A 9 1.18 7.82 -7.97
C TRP A 9 1.48 8.56 -6.66
N PRO A 10 2.20 7.97 -5.69
CA PRO A 10 2.53 8.64 -4.45
C PRO A 10 3.37 9.87 -4.77
N GLY A 11 3.00 10.98 -4.14
CA GLY A 11 3.79 12.19 -4.18
C GLY A 11 5.10 12.00 -3.41
N GLY A 12 5.93 13.05 -3.39
CA GLY A 12 7.20 13.00 -2.66
C GLY A 12 7.03 12.65 -1.18
N ARG A 13 8.02 11.96 -0.62
CA ARG A 13 8.14 11.75 0.84
C ARG A 13 8.34 13.11 1.51
N TYR A 14 7.43 13.51 2.39
CA TYR A 14 7.45 14.85 3.03
C TYR A 14 7.79 14.83 4.52
N ALA A 15 7.70 13.66 5.16
CA ALA A 15 8.18 13.44 6.52
C ALA A 15 8.71 12.02 6.66
N ALA A 16 9.60 11.79 7.62
CA ALA A 16 10.07 10.45 7.94
C ALA A 16 10.53 10.33 9.39
N ARG A 17 10.41 9.12 9.95
CA ARG A 17 10.94 8.77 11.26
C ARG A 17 11.80 7.52 11.17
N TRP A 18 12.98 7.57 11.78
CA TRP A 18 13.82 6.39 11.98
C TRP A 18 13.47 5.70 13.30
N TYR A 19 13.19 4.40 13.26
CA TYR A 19 12.88 3.59 14.44
C TYR A 19 13.25 2.12 14.19
N ASN A 20 13.89 1.47 15.18
CA ASN A 20 14.32 0.07 15.11
C ASN A 20 15.05 -0.34 13.81
N GLY A 21 15.89 0.55 13.27
CA GLY A 21 16.65 0.29 12.03
C GLY A 21 15.85 0.45 10.73
N HIS A 22 14.62 0.94 10.80
CA HIS A 22 13.74 1.18 9.65
C HIS A 22 13.36 2.66 9.52
N SER A 23 13.28 3.15 8.28
CA SER A 23 12.76 4.48 7.96
C SER A 23 11.28 4.37 7.61
N TYR A 24 10.43 5.00 8.40
CA TYR A 24 9.00 5.11 8.14
C TYR A 24 8.70 6.47 7.51
N GLY A 25 8.34 6.51 6.23
CA GLY A 25 8.02 7.73 5.51
C GLY A 25 6.52 8.03 5.45
N LEU A 26 6.17 9.32 5.50
CA LEU A 26 4.88 9.82 5.04
C LEU A 26 5.03 10.37 3.63
N TRP A 27 4.19 9.86 2.72
CA TRP A 27 4.24 10.13 1.30
C TRP A 27 3.01 10.94 0.87
N GLY A 28 3.19 11.88 -0.05
CA GLY A 28 2.10 12.73 -0.53
C GLY A 28 0.95 11.89 -1.09
N GLY A 29 -0.27 12.18 -0.60
CA GLY A 29 -1.47 11.47 -0.99
C GLY A 29 -1.50 10.00 -0.56
N ASN A 30 -0.81 9.60 0.52
CA ASN A 30 -0.83 8.21 1.00
C ASN A 30 -2.23 7.73 1.40
N HIS A 31 -2.49 6.44 1.21
CA HIS A 31 -3.74 5.76 1.59
C HIS A 31 -3.45 4.41 2.21
N ALA A 32 -4.25 4.02 3.21
CA ALA A 32 -4.14 2.73 3.88
C ALA A 32 -5.30 1.82 3.47
N VAL A 33 -4.98 0.55 3.20
CA VAL A 33 -5.96 -0.47 2.78
C VAL A 33 -5.70 -1.75 3.58
N VAL A 34 -6.73 -2.60 3.69
CA VAL A 34 -6.60 -3.92 4.30
C VAL A 34 -6.38 -4.96 3.20
N LEU A 35 -5.22 -5.62 3.20
CA LEU A 35 -4.98 -6.80 2.38
C LEU A 35 -5.66 -8.02 3.01
N LYS A 36 -6.60 -8.63 2.27
CA LYS A 36 -7.40 -9.77 2.76
C LYS A 36 -6.94 -11.12 2.21
N GLY A 37 -6.20 -11.10 1.10
CA GLY A 37 -5.72 -12.31 0.43
C GLY A 37 -5.09 -12.00 -0.92
N TYR A 38 -4.51 -13.03 -1.52
CA TYR A 38 -3.92 -12.99 -2.86
C TYR A 38 -4.28 -14.26 -3.63
N ASP A 39 -4.27 -14.15 -4.95
CA ASP A 39 -4.37 -15.26 -5.90
C ASP A 39 -3.14 -15.16 -6.81
N ASP A 40 -2.26 -16.15 -6.70
CA ASP A 40 -0.97 -16.22 -7.39
C ASP A 40 -1.11 -16.64 -8.85
N GLU A 41 -2.04 -17.54 -9.18
CA GLU A 41 -2.34 -17.96 -10.55
C GLU A 41 -2.83 -16.79 -11.40
N GLN A 42 -3.67 -15.92 -10.82
CA GLN A 42 -4.19 -14.73 -11.50
C GLN A 42 -3.31 -13.50 -11.31
N GLY A 43 -2.34 -13.53 -10.39
CA GLY A 43 -1.48 -12.39 -10.08
C GLY A 43 -2.24 -11.20 -9.52
N ILE A 44 -3.20 -11.44 -8.60
CA ILE A 44 -4.07 -10.42 -8.01
C ILE A 44 -4.05 -10.44 -6.48
N VAL A 45 -4.44 -9.31 -5.89
CA VAL A 45 -4.70 -9.16 -4.45
C VAL A 45 -6.13 -8.69 -4.21
N TYR A 46 -6.71 -9.15 -3.10
CA TYR A 46 -8.03 -8.74 -2.63
C TYR A 46 -7.90 -7.74 -1.50
N LEU A 47 -8.44 -6.53 -1.70
CA LEU A 47 -8.32 -5.42 -0.76
C LEU A 47 -9.69 -5.03 -0.19
N SER A 48 -9.70 -4.55 1.05
CA SER A 48 -10.74 -3.67 1.57
C SER A 48 -10.19 -2.26 1.58
N ASP A 49 -10.75 -1.41 0.73
CA ASP A 49 -10.38 -0.01 0.54
C ASP A 49 -11.50 0.87 1.12
N SER A 50 -11.17 1.76 2.06
CA SER A 50 -12.18 2.61 2.71
C SER A 50 -12.81 3.65 1.78
N ILE A 51 -12.24 3.89 0.59
CA ILE A 51 -12.78 4.79 -0.43
C ILE A 51 -13.61 4.01 -1.46
N ASN A 52 -13.12 2.86 -1.91
CA ASN A 52 -13.69 2.11 -3.04
C ASN A 52 -14.41 0.82 -2.66
N GLY A 53 -14.45 0.47 -1.38
CA GLY A 53 -14.99 -0.80 -0.88
C GLY A 53 -14.09 -1.99 -1.19
N ASN A 54 -14.69 -3.15 -1.45
CA ASN A 54 -13.94 -4.37 -1.75
C ASN A 54 -13.49 -4.39 -3.22
N VAL A 55 -12.19 -4.52 -3.44
CA VAL A 55 -11.61 -4.41 -4.78
C VAL A 55 -10.52 -5.44 -5.03
N THR A 56 -10.37 -5.84 -6.30
CA THR A 56 -9.28 -6.71 -6.79
C THR A 56 -8.26 -5.86 -7.55
N ARG A 57 -6.97 -6.12 -7.35
CA ARG A 57 -5.87 -5.36 -7.99
C ARG A 57 -4.76 -6.28 -8.47
N ASN A 58 -4.00 -5.82 -9.47
CA ASN A 58 -2.78 -6.49 -9.90
C ASN A 58 -1.74 -6.53 -8.76
N ALA A 59 -1.24 -7.73 -8.46
CA ALA A 59 -0.34 -7.97 -7.34
C ALA A 59 1.03 -7.29 -7.55
N GLN A 60 1.60 -7.37 -8.75
CA GLN A 60 2.93 -6.80 -9.04
C GLN A 60 2.95 -5.29 -8.81
N VAL A 61 1.95 -4.58 -9.32
CA VAL A 61 1.85 -3.12 -9.11
C VAL A 61 1.56 -2.81 -7.64
N PHE A 62 0.73 -3.61 -6.95
CA PHE A 62 0.49 -3.44 -5.51
C PHE A 62 1.78 -3.56 -4.69
N PHE A 63 2.51 -4.66 -4.83
CA PHE A 63 3.75 -4.88 -4.08
C PHE A 63 4.83 -3.87 -4.43
N GLY A 64 5.02 -3.54 -5.71
CA GLY A 64 6.00 -2.54 -6.14
C GLY A 64 5.75 -1.17 -5.52
N THR A 65 4.48 -0.74 -5.45
CA THR A 65 4.15 0.55 -4.84
C THR A 65 4.28 0.52 -3.31
N TRP A 66 3.90 -0.58 -2.67
CA TRP A 66 4.08 -0.75 -1.23
C TRP A 66 5.57 -0.72 -0.84
N GLN A 67 6.42 -1.38 -1.63
CA GLN A 67 7.87 -1.35 -1.45
C GLN A 67 8.44 0.06 -1.63
N GLN A 68 7.98 0.80 -2.64
CA GLN A 68 8.35 2.20 -2.85
C GLN A 68 8.00 3.08 -1.64
N MET A 69 6.90 2.78 -0.95
CA MET A 69 6.40 3.54 0.21
C MET A 69 6.91 3.00 1.56
N ASP A 70 8.17 2.55 1.58
CA ASP A 70 8.89 2.07 2.74
C ASP A 70 8.34 0.77 3.37
N SER A 71 7.57 -0.03 2.62
CA SER A 71 7.13 -1.39 3.02
C SER A 71 6.40 -1.44 4.37
N GLN A 72 5.57 -0.45 4.66
CA GLN A 72 4.90 -0.31 5.95
C GLN A 72 3.64 -1.19 6.02
N ALA A 73 3.51 -2.01 7.07
CA ALA A 73 2.35 -2.87 7.30
C ALA A 73 2.11 -3.09 8.80
N VAL A 74 0.84 -3.30 9.17
CA VAL A 74 0.43 -3.79 10.47
C VAL A 74 -0.29 -5.11 10.23
N VAL A 75 0.15 -6.17 10.92
CA VAL A 75 -0.43 -7.50 10.84
C VAL A 75 -1.21 -7.74 12.13
N ILE A 76 -2.41 -8.30 11.98
CA ILE A 76 -3.27 -8.70 13.10
C ILE A 76 -3.33 -10.23 13.07
N GLU A 77 -3.15 -10.85 14.23
CA GLU A 77 -3.24 -12.30 14.45
C GLU A 77 -4.63 -12.72 14.94
#